data_AF-A0AAV0WZJ4-F1
#
_entry.id   AF-A0AAV0WZJ4-F1
#
_cell.length_a   1.000
_cell.length_b   1.000
_cell.length_c   1.000
_cell.angle_alpha   90.00
_cell.angle_beta   90.00
_cell.angle_gamma   90.00
#
_symmetry.space_group_name_H-M   'P 1'
#
loop_
_entity.id
_entity.type
_entity.pdbx_description
1 polymer ?
#
loop_
_entity_poly.entity_id
_entity_poly.type
_entity_poly.pdbx_seq_one_letter_code
_entity_poly.pdbx_strand_id
1 'polypeptide(L)'
;MSGIYSGLQAKIKAVSPLAQFVPCSAHSLNLVGTNAASSCKNAVMFFDLLQKLYTFFSASTYRWDILKSSIKSLSDTRWSARDDACKSLNNNWKLIINALENLKNDKSQKPATRCEANGVLQKLLSLETAFMSILWGHLLERFNLSSKRLQSVDMDLVKVAEIYQSSICYVNDLRTDSEYEYYKKLGIEKCGIEDFVSTKKRTKNRKTFIDDGPATDNSNAIDFKVTTYLAILDRIQAELIKRKNAYDELNKKYQFLFCITEITTVEVREKAAVLQQIYKDDLGKTFPNECVHFRAHILSLKKMKKIVPGTAQDLLTFIKVNNLIELYPYVDIALRMLLCTPTSNCSAERSFSALKRVNNYLRSTIGIERLNSLAMLNIESKLTNELQYDDIIDEFANQQARKKL
;
A
#
# COMPACT_ATOMS: atom_id res chain seq x y z
N MET A 1 6.09 6.84 13.38
CA MET A 1 5.16 6.33 14.42
C MET A 1 5.70 5.13 15.20
N SER A 2 6.56 4.28 14.60
CA SER A 2 7.10 3.03 15.17
C SER A 2 8.44 3.16 15.93
N GLY A 3 8.81 4.36 16.39
CA GLY A 3 10.07 4.56 17.12
C GLY A 3 10.05 3.84 18.47
N ILE A 4 11.07 3.01 18.75
CA ILE A 4 11.13 2.14 19.94
C ILE A 4 11.24 2.93 21.25
N TYR A 5 12.03 4.00 21.27
CA TYR A 5 12.36 4.72 22.51
C TYR A 5 11.49 5.95 22.79
N SER A 6 10.95 6.60 21.75
CA SER A 6 10.18 7.86 21.88
C SER A 6 9.05 7.98 20.85
N GLY A 7 8.75 6.91 20.11
CA GLY A 7 7.67 6.89 19.14
C GLY A 7 6.29 6.83 19.80
N LEU A 8 5.27 7.25 19.06
CA LEU A 8 3.86 7.22 19.49
C LEU A 8 3.46 5.83 20.03
N GLN A 9 3.95 4.76 19.40
CA GLN A 9 3.71 3.39 19.86
C GLN A 9 4.18 3.15 21.30
N ALA A 10 5.39 3.58 21.65
CA ALA A 10 5.94 3.40 22.98
C ALA A 10 5.14 4.19 24.03
N LYS A 11 4.71 5.42 23.68
CA LYS A 11 3.86 6.26 24.55
C LYS A 11 2.48 5.64 24.79
N ILE A 12 1.83 5.08 23.76
CA ILE A 12 0.55 4.39 23.92
C ILE A 12 0.72 3.15 24.80
N LYS A 13 1.78 2.35 24.56
CA LYS A 13 2.06 1.15 25.35
C LYS A 13 2.37 1.43 26.82
N ALA A 14 2.93 2.59 27.14
CA ALA A 14 3.15 3.00 28.53
C ALA A 14 1.84 3.20 29.30
N VAL A 15 0.77 3.64 28.62
CA VAL A 15 -0.56 3.84 29.22
C VAL A 15 -1.42 2.56 29.14
N SER A 16 -1.33 1.83 28.03
CA SER A 16 -2.07 0.59 27.80
C SER A 16 -1.11 -0.49 27.29
N PRO A 17 -0.56 -1.34 28.17
CA PRO A 17 0.42 -2.37 27.80
C PRO A 17 -0.11 -3.40 26.79
N LEU A 18 -1.43 -3.64 26.80
CA LEU A 18 -2.11 -4.57 25.90
C LEU A 18 -2.44 -3.95 24.53
N ALA A 19 -2.25 -2.63 24.35
CA ALA A 19 -2.49 -1.97 23.08
C ALA A 19 -1.58 -2.53 21.98
N GLN A 20 -2.18 -3.22 21.02
CA GLN A 20 -1.46 -3.78 19.88
C GLN A 20 -1.29 -2.73 18.80
N PHE A 21 -0.04 -2.52 18.38
CA PHE A 21 0.24 -1.68 17.23
C PHE A 21 -0.02 -2.46 15.96
N VAL A 22 -0.97 -2.00 15.16
CA VAL A 22 -1.23 -2.49 13.81
C VAL A 22 -0.72 -1.44 12.82
N PRO A 23 0.21 -1.81 11.92
CA PRO A 23 0.65 -0.88 10.91
C PRO A 23 -0.50 -0.62 9.92
N CYS A 24 -0.53 0.58 9.35
CA CYS A 24 -1.49 0.87 8.29
C CYS A 24 -1.28 -0.05 7.10
N SER A 25 -2.35 -0.70 6.63
CA SER A 25 -2.30 -1.65 5.52
C SER A 25 -1.90 -1.02 4.19
N ALA A 26 -2.42 0.16 3.85
CA ALA A 26 -2.05 0.86 2.63
C ALA A 26 -0.60 1.37 2.65
N HIS A 27 -0.16 1.95 3.77
CA HIS A 27 1.23 2.38 3.94
C HIS A 27 2.19 1.18 3.94
N SER A 28 1.82 0.10 4.61
CA SER A 28 2.56 -1.16 4.62
C SER A 28 2.77 -1.68 3.20
N LEU A 29 1.73 -1.64 2.35
CA LEU A 29 1.82 -2.06 0.96
C LEU A 29 2.75 -1.14 0.13
N ASN A 30 2.73 0.18 0.38
CA ASN A 30 3.68 1.09 -0.25
C ASN A 30 5.15 0.77 0.11
N LEU A 31 5.40 0.33 1.34
CA LEU A 31 6.75 -0.08 1.76
C LEU A 31 7.20 -1.39 1.10
N VAL A 32 6.30 -2.36 0.89
CA VAL A 32 6.59 -3.58 0.11
C VAL A 32 7.16 -3.19 -1.24
N GLY A 33 6.43 -2.32 -1.94
CA GLY A 33 6.84 -1.88 -3.25
C GLY A 33 8.17 -1.13 -3.25
N THR A 34 8.38 -0.24 -2.28
CA THR A 34 9.64 0.52 -2.17
C THR A 34 10.84 -0.39 -1.95
N ASN A 35 10.70 -1.40 -1.09
CA ASN A 35 11.77 -2.37 -0.87
C ASN A 35 11.99 -3.29 -2.07
N ALA A 36 10.95 -3.57 -2.86
CA ALA A 36 11.05 -4.32 -4.10
C ALA A 36 11.71 -3.54 -5.24
N ALA A 37 11.42 -2.24 -5.37
CA ALA A 37 12.05 -1.36 -6.36
C ALA A 37 13.57 -1.22 -6.14
N SER A 38 14.03 -1.37 -4.90
CA SER A 38 15.45 -1.36 -4.52
C SER A 38 16.05 -2.77 -4.33
N SER A 39 15.38 -3.82 -4.80
CA SER A 39 15.78 -5.22 -4.53
C SER A 39 17.00 -5.68 -5.31
N CYS A 40 17.16 -5.18 -6.54
CA CYS A 40 18.23 -5.57 -7.44
C CYS A 40 18.68 -4.38 -8.29
N LYS A 41 19.88 -4.50 -8.89
CA LYS A 41 20.48 -3.42 -9.69
C LYS A 41 19.60 -3.00 -10.86
N ASN A 42 19.01 -3.96 -11.58
CA ASN A 42 18.18 -3.67 -12.74
C ASN A 42 16.87 -2.96 -12.36
N ALA A 43 16.28 -3.28 -11.20
CA ALA A 43 15.12 -2.53 -10.68
C ALA A 43 15.47 -1.08 -10.35
N VAL A 44 16.58 -0.84 -9.65
CA VAL A 44 17.06 0.51 -9.33
C VAL A 44 17.32 1.30 -10.63
N MET A 45 18.08 0.71 -11.56
CA MET A 45 18.39 1.35 -12.85
C MET A 45 17.14 1.67 -13.67
N PHE A 46 16.12 0.82 -13.62
CA PHE A 46 14.85 1.05 -14.32
C PHE A 46 14.10 2.26 -13.76
N PHE A 47 13.96 2.37 -12.44
CA PHE A 47 13.30 3.53 -11.84
C PHE A 47 14.15 4.81 -11.98
N ASP A 48 15.47 4.72 -11.89
CA ASP A 48 16.35 5.86 -12.20
C ASP A 48 16.17 6.32 -13.65
N LEU A 49 16.00 5.39 -14.59
CA LEU A 49 15.73 5.73 -15.99
C LEU A 49 14.39 6.45 -16.15
N LEU A 50 13.33 5.98 -15.49
CA LEU A 50 12.02 6.65 -15.48
C LEU A 50 12.14 8.10 -14.98
N GLN A 51 12.87 8.31 -13.87
CA GLN A 51 13.07 9.64 -13.33
C GLN A 51 13.93 10.51 -14.27
N LYS A 52 15.00 9.95 -14.84
CA LYS A 52 15.84 10.65 -15.84
C LYS A 52 15.03 11.06 -17.05
N LEU A 53 14.16 10.19 -17.56
CA LEU A 53 13.30 10.48 -18.70
C LEU A 53 12.38 11.67 -18.40
N TYR A 54 11.71 11.66 -17.25
CA TYR A 54 10.89 12.80 -16.82
C TYR A 54 11.72 14.08 -16.73
N THR A 55 12.87 14.03 -16.05
CA THR A 55 13.75 15.19 -15.83
C THR A 55 14.29 15.75 -17.15
N PHE A 56 14.63 14.87 -18.10
CA PHE A 56 15.12 15.24 -19.42
C PHE A 56 14.08 16.02 -20.22
N PHE A 57 12.83 15.57 -20.27
CA PHE A 57 11.78 16.28 -21.00
C PHE A 57 11.32 17.55 -20.26
N SER A 58 11.10 17.47 -18.95
CA SER A 58 10.60 18.60 -18.13
C SER A 58 11.58 19.76 -18.00
N ALA A 59 12.88 19.52 -18.19
CA ALA A 59 13.91 20.57 -18.15
C ALA A 59 13.84 21.55 -19.35
N SER A 60 12.97 21.33 -20.34
CA SER A 60 12.82 22.25 -21.47
C SER A 60 11.43 22.17 -22.08
N THR A 61 10.77 23.33 -22.21
CA THR A 61 9.47 23.46 -22.89
C THR A 61 9.52 22.97 -24.33
N TYR A 62 10.62 23.20 -25.05
CA TYR A 62 10.83 22.69 -26.41
C TYR A 62 10.88 21.15 -26.45
N ARG A 63 11.65 20.53 -25.54
CA ARG A 63 11.72 19.05 -25.46
C ARG A 63 10.34 18.47 -25.10
N TRP A 64 9.64 19.12 -24.17
CA TRP A 64 8.29 18.73 -23.77
C TRP A 64 7.29 18.83 -24.92
N ASP A 65 7.40 19.85 -25.77
CA ASP A 65 6.54 20.04 -26.94
C ASP A 65 6.76 18.94 -28.00
N ILE A 66 8.02 18.54 -28.24
CA ILE A 66 8.36 17.43 -29.16
C ILE A 66 7.72 16.11 -28.72
N LEU A 67 7.66 15.85 -27.41
CA LEU A 67 7.15 14.60 -26.85
C LEU A 67 5.66 14.36 -27.19
N LYS A 68 4.86 15.42 -27.36
CA LYS A 68 3.41 15.40 -27.65
C LYS A 68 2.62 14.38 -26.81
N SER A 69 3.09 14.08 -25.60
CA SER A 69 2.51 13.06 -24.72
C SER A 69 2.87 13.36 -23.26
N SER A 70 2.43 12.50 -22.34
CA SER A 70 2.64 12.68 -20.90
C SER A 70 3.70 11.71 -20.38
N ILE A 71 4.59 12.21 -19.52
CA ILE A 71 5.46 11.42 -18.65
C ILE A 71 5.26 11.92 -17.22
N LYS A 72 5.31 11.02 -16.24
CA LYS A 72 5.15 11.35 -14.82
C LYS A 72 6.46 11.15 -14.07
N SER A 73 6.71 12.03 -13.09
CA SER A 73 7.83 11.90 -12.16
C SER A 73 7.57 10.77 -11.17
N LEU A 74 8.64 10.18 -10.64
CA LEU A 74 8.54 9.31 -9.48
C LEU A 74 8.31 10.14 -8.20
N SER A 75 7.77 9.48 -7.18
CA SER A 75 7.76 9.99 -5.81
C SER A 75 8.31 8.93 -4.90
N ASP A 76 9.34 9.28 -4.11
CA ASP A 76 9.95 8.36 -3.16
C ASP A 76 8.98 7.88 -2.08
N THR A 77 7.97 8.70 -1.78
CA THR A 77 7.00 8.46 -0.69
C THR A 77 5.73 7.75 -1.13
N ARG A 78 5.42 7.70 -2.44
CA ARG A 78 4.11 7.24 -2.93
C ARG A 78 4.26 6.21 -4.02
N TRP A 79 3.91 4.97 -3.68
CA TRP A 79 3.87 3.84 -4.62
C TRP A 79 2.96 4.11 -5.82
N SER A 80 1.82 4.78 -5.62
CA SER A 80 0.90 5.16 -6.70
C SER A 80 1.55 6.03 -7.77
N ALA A 81 2.53 6.88 -7.41
CA ALA A 81 3.27 7.68 -8.38
C ALA A 81 4.16 6.81 -9.28
N ARG A 82 4.66 5.67 -8.78
CA ARG A 82 5.40 4.70 -9.60
C ARG A 82 4.46 3.99 -10.58
N ASP A 83 3.25 3.62 -10.16
CA ASP A 83 2.21 3.07 -11.05
C ASP A 83 1.89 4.07 -12.17
N ASP A 84 1.62 5.33 -11.82
CA ASP A 84 1.33 6.39 -12.80
C ASP A 84 2.50 6.59 -13.79
N ALA A 85 3.75 6.56 -13.31
CA ALA A 85 4.94 6.69 -14.16
C ALA A 85 5.11 5.50 -15.11
N CYS A 86 4.98 4.26 -14.63
CA CYS A 86 5.07 3.07 -15.47
C CYS A 86 3.93 3.01 -16.50
N LYS A 87 2.71 3.35 -16.10
CA LYS A 87 1.57 3.48 -17.03
C LYS A 87 1.83 4.53 -18.10
N SER A 88 2.32 5.71 -17.70
CA SER A 88 2.65 6.80 -18.62
C SER A 88 3.74 6.40 -19.61
N LEU A 89 4.78 5.67 -19.15
CA LEU A 89 5.83 5.14 -20.01
C LEU A 89 5.28 4.11 -21.01
N ASN A 90 4.50 3.14 -20.53
CA ASN A 90 4.00 2.06 -21.37
C ASN A 90 3.05 2.56 -22.45
N ASN A 91 2.14 3.47 -22.11
CA ASN A 91 1.16 4.03 -23.04
C ASN A 91 1.82 4.90 -24.11
N ASN A 92 2.90 5.60 -23.77
CA ASN A 92 3.56 6.55 -24.67
C ASN A 92 4.89 6.04 -25.24
N TRP A 93 5.18 4.74 -25.12
CA TRP A 93 6.48 4.15 -25.48
C TRP A 93 6.98 4.55 -26.88
N LYS A 94 6.15 4.40 -27.91
CA LYS A 94 6.49 4.75 -29.29
C LYS A 94 6.72 6.26 -29.47
N LEU A 95 5.88 7.09 -28.84
CA LEU A 95 6.00 8.54 -28.91
C LEU A 95 7.29 9.03 -28.24
N ILE A 96 7.65 8.43 -27.11
CA ILE A 96 8.91 8.71 -26.39
C ILE A 96 10.11 8.34 -27.26
N ILE A 97 10.11 7.16 -27.88
CA ILE A 97 11.17 6.72 -28.80
C ILE A 97 11.33 7.72 -29.95
N ASN A 98 10.23 8.03 -30.65
CA ASN A 98 10.26 8.98 -31.78
C ASN A 98 10.76 10.37 -31.35
N ALA A 99 10.35 10.84 -30.17
CA ALA A 99 10.80 12.13 -29.63
C ALA A 99 12.31 12.13 -29.35
N LEU A 100 12.85 11.05 -28.79
CA LEU A 100 14.28 10.90 -28.53
C LEU A 100 15.09 10.75 -29.82
N GLU A 101 14.56 10.05 -30.83
CA GLU A 101 15.17 9.94 -32.16
C GLU A 101 15.23 11.31 -32.85
N ASN A 102 14.15 12.08 -32.79
CA ASN A 102 14.11 13.45 -33.31
C ASN A 102 15.17 14.33 -32.62
N LEU A 103 15.22 14.32 -31.29
CA LEU A 103 16.17 15.11 -30.50
C LEU A 103 17.63 14.69 -30.72
N LYS A 104 17.91 13.40 -30.93
CA LYS A 104 19.25 12.88 -31.25
C LYS A 104 19.76 13.43 -32.59
N ASN A 105 18.87 13.48 -33.58
CA ASN A 105 19.21 13.82 -34.96
C ASN A 105 19.09 15.33 -35.26
N ASP A 106 18.42 16.09 -34.40
CA ASP A 106 18.29 17.54 -34.54
C ASP A 106 19.62 18.27 -34.31
N LYS A 107 20.22 18.77 -35.39
CA LYS A 107 21.49 19.52 -35.37
C LYS A 107 21.37 20.88 -34.68
N SER A 108 20.16 21.42 -34.49
CA SER A 108 19.94 22.67 -33.77
C SER A 108 20.09 22.51 -32.25
N GLN A 109 19.97 21.28 -31.74
CA GLN A 109 20.16 20.99 -30.32
C GLN A 109 21.64 21.00 -29.91
N LYS A 110 21.87 21.33 -28.64
CA LYS A 110 23.21 21.25 -28.03
C LYS A 110 23.76 19.82 -28.17
N PRO A 111 25.07 19.65 -28.46
CA PRO A 111 25.69 18.32 -28.55
C PRO A 111 25.43 17.44 -27.32
N ALA A 112 25.44 18.03 -26.12
CA ALA A 112 25.14 17.33 -24.87
C ALA A 112 23.72 16.76 -24.84
N THR A 113 22.71 17.54 -25.27
CA THR A 113 21.31 17.11 -25.33
C THR A 113 21.11 15.98 -26.32
N ARG A 114 21.77 16.04 -27.48
CA ARG A 114 21.72 14.96 -28.48
C ARG A 114 22.35 13.68 -27.97
N CYS A 115 23.48 13.80 -27.28
CA CYS A 115 24.18 12.66 -26.67
C CYS A 115 23.34 12.02 -25.55
N GLU A 116 22.75 12.84 -24.68
CA GLU A 116 21.86 12.39 -23.61
C GLU A 116 20.61 11.71 -24.18
N ALA A 117 19.96 12.30 -25.18
CA ALA A 117 18.82 11.69 -25.87
C ALA A 117 19.18 10.32 -26.46
N ASN A 118 20.34 10.21 -27.12
CA ASN A 118 20.82 8.94 -27.65
C ASN A 118 21.08 7.91 -26.53
N GLY A 119 21.69 8.32 -25.42
CA GLY A 119 21.95 7.43 -24.28
C GLY A 119 20.67 6.88 -23.65
N VAL A 120 19.67 7.75 -23.45
CA VAL A 120 18.35 7.35 -22.94
C VAL A 120 17.63 6.43 -23.93
N LEU A 121 17.67 6.75 -25.22
CA LEU A 121 17.07 5.94 -26.29
C LEU A 121 17.66 4.53 -26.34
N GLN A 122 18.99 4.40 -26.35
CA GLN A 122 19.66 3.10 -26.35
C GLN A 122 19.28 2.28 -25.11
N LYS A 123 19.11 2.93 -23.96
CA LYS A 123 18.67 2.22 -22.76
C LYS A 123 17.22 1.77 -22.85
N LEU A 124 16.30 2.60 -23.35
CA LEU A 124 14.90 2.22 -23.55
C LEU A 124 14.74 1.04 -24.52
N LEU A 125 15.52 1.00 -25.59
CA LEU A 125 15.47 -0.06 -26.58
C LEU A 125 16.07 -1.40 -26.09
N SER A 126 16.73 -1.44 -24.93
CA SER A 126 17.25 -2.70 -24.37
C SER A 126 16.12 -3.65 -23.92
N LEU A 127 16.31 -4.95 -24.14
CA LEU A 127 15.35 -5.97 -23.73
C LEU A 127 15.09 -5.94 -22.21
N GLU A 128 16.12 -5.67 -21.40
CA GLU A 128 15.95 -5.51 -19.95
C GLU A 128 14.95 -4.40 -19.61
N THR A 129 15.04 -3.26 -20.29
CA THR A 129 14.19 -2.10 -19.97
C THR A 129 12.77 -2.32 -20.47
N ALA A 130 12.61 -2.91 -21.66
CA ALA A 130 11.31 -3.29 -22.19
C ALA A 130 10.62 -4.31 -21.28
N PHE A 131 11.32 -5.39 -20.91
CA PHE A 131 10.84 -6.39 -19.95
C PHE A 131 10.42 -5.75 -18.62
N MET A 132 11.30 -4.93 -18.04
CA MET A 132 11.04 -4.27 -16.76
C MET A 132 9.86 -3.30 -16.82
N SER A 133 9.68 -2.60 -17.95
CA SER A 133 8.54 -1.70 -18.13
C SER A 133 7.20 -2.44 -18.08
N ILE A 134 7.14 -3.65 -18.65
CA ILE A 134 5.93 -4.47 -18.71
C ILE A 134 5.69 -5.12 -17.34
N LEU A 135 6.72 -5.78 -16.78
CA LEU A 135 6.64 -6.44 -15.48
C LEU A 135 6.21 -5.45 -14.39
N TRP A 136 6.90 -4.32 -14.26
CA TRP A 136 6.53 -3.33 -13.26
C TRP A 136 5.18 -2.69 -13.57
N GLY A 137 4.82 -2.49 -14.84
CA GLY A 137 3.49 -2.02 -15.22
C GLY A 137 2.37 -2.89 -14.66
N HIS A 138 2.44 -4.21 -14.89
CA HIS A 138 1.43 -5.16 -14.40
C HIS A 138 1.43 -5.27 -12.87
N LEU A 139 2.62 -5.44 -12.26
CA LEU A 139 2.74 -5.54 -10.81
C LEU A 139 2.18 -4.28 -10.13
N LEU A 140 2.64 -3.10 -10.54
CA LEU A 140 2.24 -1.82 -9.95
C LEU A 140 0.75 -1.57 -10.07
N GLU A 141 0.15 -1.92 -11.21
CA GLU A 141 -1.28 -1.78 -11.41
C GLU A 141 -2.07 -2.60 -10.40
N ARG A 142 -1.74 -3.89 -10.27
CA ARG A 142 -2.42 -4.79 -9.31
C ARG A 142 -2.22 -4.29 -7.87
N PHE A 143 -1.01 -3.90 -7.51
CA PHE A 143 -0.72 -3.36 -6.16
C PHE A 143 -1.43 -2.02 -5.89
N ASN A 144 -1.56 -1.13 -6.89
CA ASN A 144 -2.27 0.14 -6.73
C ASN A 144 -3.77 -0.10 -6.52
N LEU A 145 -4.37 -1.05 -7.23
CA LEU A 145 -5.78 -1.43 -7.02
C LEU A 145 -5.99 -2.02 -5.61
N SER A 146 -5.11 -2.93 -5.17
CA SER A 146 -5.14 -3.44 -3.79
C SER A 146 -4.98 -2.31 -2.76
N SER A 147 -4.06 -1.37 -2.99
CA SER A 147 -3.86 -0.23 -2.10
C SER A 147 -5.09 0.66 -2.02
N LYS A 148 -5.75 0.97 -3.14
CA LYS A 148 -7.02 1.73 -3.16
C LYS A 148 -8.13 1.00 -2.41
N ARG A 149 -8.22 -0.33 -2.55
CA ARG A 149 -9.20 -1.12 -1.79
C ARG A 149 -8.92 -1.07 -0.28
N LEU A 150 -7.67 -1.22 0.14
CA LEU A 150 -7.26 -1.10 1.56
C LEU A 150 -7.57 0.27 2.19
N GLN A 151 -7.76 1.31 1.36
CA GLN A 151 -8.11 2.66 1.79
C GLN A 151 -9.62 2.91 1.91
N SER A 152 -10.48 1.95 1.55
CA SER A 152 -11.93 2.12 1.67
C SER A 152 -12.38 2.06 3.14
N VAL A 153 -13.55 2.66 3.41
CA VAL A 153 -14.09 2.82 4.78
C VAL A 153 -14.69 1.54 5.35
N ASP A 154 -15.03 0.57 4.50
CA ASP A 154 -15.64 -0.73 4.83
C ASP A 154 -14.60 -1.84 5.09
N MET A 155 -13.33 -1.46 5.29
CA MET A 155 -12.22 -2.40 5.47
C MET A 155 -12.11 -2.90 6.92
N ASP A 156 -12.28 -4.19 7.10
CA ASP A 156 -12.00 -4.90 8.34
C ASP A 156 -10.67 -5.69 8.25
N LEU A 157 -10.26 -6.24 9.39
CA LEU A 157 -9.00 -6.97 9.52
C LEU A 157 -8.92 -8.22 8.65
N VAL A 158 -10.04 -8.94 8.51
CA VAL A 158 -10.12 -10.19 7.75
C VAL A 158 -9.90 -9.89 6.28
N LYS A 159 -10.61 -8.89 5.74
CA LYS A 159 -10.44 -8.42 4.36
C LYS A 159 -9.02 -7.93 4.07
N VAL A 160 -8.37 -7.26 5.04
CA VAL A 160 -6.96 -6.88 4.88
C VAL A 160 -6.06 -8.11 4.75
N ALA A 161 -6.21 -9.10 5.63
CA ALA A 161 -5.43 -10.33 5.57
C ALA A 161 -5.66 -11.10 4.25
N GLU A 162 -6.90 -11.14 3.76
CA GLU A 162 -7.27 -11.74 2.47
C GLU A 162 -6.64 -11.01 1.27
N ILE A 163 -6.65 -9.67 1.25
CA ILE A 163 -6.00 -8.89 0.18
C ILE A 163 -4.48 -9.12 0.17
N TYR A 164 -3.86 -9.21 1.34
CA TYR A 164 -2.44 -9.55 1.42
C TYR A 164 -2.20 -11.00 0.95
N GLN A 165 -3.05 -11.94 1.35
CA GLN A 165 -2.93 -13.34 0.93
C GLN A 165 -3.08 -13.48 -0.58
N SER A 166 -4.08 -12.84 -1.19
CA SER A 166 -4.29 -12.87 -2.64
C SER A 166 -3.13 -12.24 -3.39
N SER A 167 -2.53 -11.17 -2.85
CA SER A 167 -1.32 -10.56 -3.42
C SER A 167 -0.11 -11.49 -3.33
N ILE A 168 0.03 -12.26 -2.25
CA ILE A 168 1.08 -13.29 -2.10
C ILE A 168 0.89 -14.42 -3.11
N CYS A 169 -0.34 -14.93 -3.26
CA CYS A 169 -0.65 -15.97 -4.24
C CYS A 169 -0.39 -15.47 -5.68
N TYR A 170 -0.84 -14.27 -6.02
CA TYR A 170 -0.58 -13.66 -7.33
C TYR A 170 0.92 -13.60 -7.65
N VAL A 171 1.75 -13.12 -6.70
CA VAL A 171 3.21 -13.07 -6.91
C VAL A 171 3.82 -14.46 -7.04
N ASN A 172 3.29 -15.46 -6.32
CA ASN A 172 3.72 -16.85 -6.46
C ASN A 172 3.44 -17.43 -7.84
N ASP A 173 2.25 -17.17 -8.38
CA ASP A 173 1.84 -17.70 -9.68
C ASP A 173 2.74 -17.14 -10.81
N LEU A 174 3.22 -15.90 -10.65
CA LEU A 174 4.19 -15.29 -11.57
C LEU A 174 5.58 -15.95 -11.54
N ARG A 175 5.94 -16.73 -10.52
CA ARG A 175 7.31 -17.29 -10.41
C ARG A 175 7.63 -18.40 -11.41
N THR A 176 6.63 -18.85 -12.16
CA THR A 176 6.78 -19.98 -13.09
C THR A 176 7.63 -19.62 -14.31
N ASP A 177 8.24 -20.65 -14.90
CA ASP A 177 9.04 -20.50 -16.12
C ASP A 177 8.20 -20.02 -17.30
N SER A 178 6.94 -20.47 -17.38
CA SER A 178 5.98 -20.01 -18.37
C SER A 178 5.68 -18.52 -18.28
N GLU A 179 5.54 -17.98 -17.06
CA GLU A 179 5.30 -16.55 -16.85
C GLU A 179 6.55 -15.73 -17.20
N TYR A 180 7.74 -16.22 -16.85
CA TYR A 180 8.98 -15.59 -17.28
C TYR A 180 9.08 -15.47 -18.80
N GLU A 181 8.83 -16.57 -19.53
CA GLU A 181 8.85 -16.56 -21.00
C GLU A 181 7.74 -15.68 -21.59
N TYR A 182 6.57 -15.59 -20.94
CA TYR A 182 5.51 -14.66 -21.32
C TYR A 182 5.98 -13.20 -21.27
N TYR A 183 6.57 -12.76 -20.15
CA TYR A 183 7.11 -11.40 -20.04
C TYR A 183 8.29 -11.16 -20.97
N LYS A 184 9.14 -12.17 -21.21
CA LYS A 184 10.24 -12.10 -22.17
C LYS A 184 9.71 -11.85 -23.58
N LYS A 185 8.73 -12.64 -24.02
CA LYS A 185 8.09 -12.47 -25.32
C LYS A 185 7.51 -11.06 -25.50
N LEU A 186 6.76 -10.57 -24.51
CA LEU A 186 6.22 -9.21 -24.55
C LEU A 186 7.32 -8.14 -24.60
N GLY A 187 8.43 -8.37 -23.89
CA GLY A 187 9.61 -7.50 -23.94
C GLY A 187 10.22 -7.42 -25.33
N ILE A 188 10.40 -8.58 -25.98
CA ILE A 188 10.92 -8.68 -27.36
C ILE A 188 9.98 -7.96 -28.32
N GLU A 189 8.67 -8.21 -28.26
CA GLU A 189 7.67 -7.53 -29.09
C GLU A 189 7.70 -6.00 -28.92
N LYS A 190 8.02 -5.53 -27.71
CA LYS A 190 8.03 -4.10 -27.37
C LYS A 190 9.28 -3.35 -27.86
N CYS A 191 10.45 -4.01 -27.92
CA CYS A 191 11.72 -3.36 -28.29
C CYS A 191 12.36 -3.86 -29.60
N GLY A 192 11.98 -5.05 -30.08
CA GLY A 192 12.56 -5.69 -31.26
C GLY A 192 13.93 -6.34 -31.05
N ILE A 193 14.39 -6.50 -29.79
CA ILE A 193 15.68 -7.13 -29.45
C ILE A 193 15.42 -8.47 -28.75
N GLU A 194 16.09 -9.53 -29.21
CA GLU A 194 15.90 -10.90 -28.69
C GLU A 194 16.80 -11.25 -27.49
N ASP A 195 17.97 -10.61 -27.40
CA ASP A 195 19.00 -10.94 -26.43
C ASP A 195 19.13 -9.92 -25.29
N PHE A 196 19.35 -10.44 -24.09
CA PHE A 196 19.78 -9.65 -22.94
C PHE A 196 21.25 -9.22 -23.09
N VAL A 197 21.54 -7.99 -22.70
CA VAL A 197 22.86 -7.38 -22.76
C VAL A 197 23.82 -8.11 -21.82
N SER A 198 24.91 -8.62 -22.39
CA SER A 198 26.01 -9.23 -21.64
C SER A 198 26.64 -8.24 -20.67
N THR A 199 26.56 -8.52 -19.37
CA THR A 199 27.30 -7.77 -18.33
C THR A 199 28.67 -8.39 -18.02
N LYS A 200 29.22 -9.24 -18.91
CA LYS A 200 30.51 -9.92 -18.68
C LYS A 200 31.59 -8.91 -18.27
N LYS A 201 31.87 -8.87 -16.96
CA LYS A 201 33.13 -8.33 -16.42
C LYS A 201 34.25 -9.07 -17.14
N ARG A 202 35.24 -8.32 -17.64
CA ARG A 202 36.45 -8.82 -18.31
C ARG A 202 36.82 -10.20 -17.76
N THR A 203 36.57 -11.25 -18.55
CA THR A 203 36.94 -12.61 -18.20
C THR A 203 38.45 -12.61 -18.04
N LYS A 204 38.96 -12.88 -16.83
CA LYS A 204 40.35 -13.34 -16.69
C LYS A 204 40.40 -14.60 -17.53
N ASN A 205 41.25 -14.64 -18.57
CA ASN A 205 41.51 -15.83 -19.35
C ASN A 205 41.89 -16.96 -18.40
N ARG A 206 40.93 -17.82 -18.07
CA ARG A 206 41.19 -19.10 -17.42
C ARG A 206 41.69 -20.01 -18.53
N LYS A 207 42.83 -20.67 -18.33
CA LYS A 207 43.25 -21.76 -19.22
C LYS A 207 42.17 -22.84 -19.12
N THR A 208 41.38 -23.01 -20.18
CA THR A 208 40.42 -24.11 -20.32
C THR A 208 41.17 -25.37 -20.72
N PHE A 209 40.79 -26.52 -20.18
CA PHE A 209 41.31 -27.81 -20.63
C PHE A 209 40.55 -28.26 -21.89
N ILE A 210 41.10 -29.21 -22.66
CA ILE A 210 40.56 -29.70 -23.94
C ILE A 210 39.11 -30.22 -23.84
N ASP A 211 38.66 -30.57 -22.63
CA ASP A 211 37.33 -31.12 -22.33
C ASP A 211 36.27 -30.07 -21.92
N ASP A 212 36.65 -28.80 -21.77
CA ASP A 212 35.69 -27.73 -21.47
C ASP A 212 34.93 -27.34 -22.75
N GLY A 213 33.73 -27.89 -22.92
CA GLY A 213 32.81 -27.53 -24.01
C GLY A 213 32.45 -26.03 -24.04
N PRO A 214 31.98 -25.50 -25.18
CA PRO A 214 31.67 -24.07 -25.32
C PRO A 214 30.58 -23.64 -24.32
N ALA A 215 30.81 -22.53 -23.61
CA ALA A 215 29.83 -21.95 -22.71
C ALA A 215 28.56 -21.57 -23.49
N THR A 216 27.41 -22.12 -23.10
CA THR A 216 26.12 -21.96 -23.77
C THR A 216 25.63 -20.51 -23.76
N ASP A 217 25.12 -20.05 -24.92
CA ASP A 217 24.59 -18.69 -25.16
C ASP A 217 23.43 -18.27 -24.24
N ASN A 218 22.77 -19.22 -23.56
CA ASN A 218 21.62 -18.93 -22.69
C ASN A 218 21.99 -18.33 -21.31
N SER A 219 23.28 -18.13 -21.01
CA SER A 219 23.74 -17.66 -19.70
C SER A 219 23.16 -16.30 -19.30
N ASN A 220 22.95 -15.36 -20.23
CA ASN A 220 22.47 -14.02 -19.90
C ASN A 220 20.97 -14.01 -19.56
N ALA A 221 20.16 -14.80 -20.27
CA ALA A 221 18.73 -14.92 -19.98
C ALA A 221 18.50 -15.61 -18.64
N ILE A 222 19.28 -16.64 -18.32
CA ILE A 222 19.25 -17.31 -17.02
C ILE A 222 19.71 -16.35 -15.91
N ASP A 223 20.80 -15.60 -16.13
CA ASP A 223 21.29 -14.61 -15.16
C ASP A 223 20.25 -13.52 -14.90
N PHE A 224 19.62 -12.97 -15.94
CA PHE A 224 18.56 -11.97 -15.79
C PHE A 224 17.34 -12.54 -15.03
N LYS A 225 16.92 -13.76 -15.38
CA LYS A 225 15.82 -14.46 -14.69
C LYS A 225 16.09 -14.60 -13.19
N VAL A 226 17.27 -15.08 -12.82
CA VAL A 226 17.61 -15.34 -11.41
C VAL A 226 17.87 -14.05 -10.64
N THR A 227 18.74 -13.18 -11.17
CA THR A 227 19.24 -12.00 -10.45
C THR A 227 18.28 -10.81 -10.48
N THR A 228 17.34 -10.78 -11.43
CA THR A 228 16.39 -9.68 -11.61
C THR A 228 14.95 -10.14 -11.43
N TYR A 229 14.46 -11.02 -12.29
CA TYR A 229 13.04 -11.40 -12.28
C TYR A 229 12.62 -12.06 -10.96
N LEU A 230 13.27 -13.15 -10.59
CA LEU A 230 12.98 -13.87 -9.35
C LEU A 230 13.35 -13.03 -8.12
N ALA A 231 14.47 -12.31 -8.15
CA ALA A 231 14.87 -11.42 -7.05
C ALA A 231 13.81 -10.35 -6.70
N ILE A 232 13.13 -9.78 -7.71
CA ILE A 232 12.04 -8.83 -7.50
C ILE A 232 10.83 -9.53 -6.88
N LEU A 233 10.39 -10.64 -7.45
CA LEU A 233 9.22 -11.38 -6.95
C LEU A 233 9.44 -11.92 -5.54
N ASP A 234 10.63 -12.48 -5.26
CA ASP A 234 11.06 -12.94 -3.94
C ASP A 234 11.00 -11.80 -2.92
N ARG A 235 11.49 -10.62 -3.28
CA ARG A 235 11.46 -9.46 -2.37
C ARG A 235 10.03 -9.02 -2.09
N ILE A 236 9.18 -8.94 -3.11
CA ILE A 236 7.77 -8.57 -2.95
C ILE A 236 7.09 -9.57 -2.02
N GLN A 237 7.26 -10.87 -2.26
CA GLN A 237 6.66 -11.93 -1.46
C GLN A 237 7.13 -11.87 0.00
N ALA A 238 8.45 -11.80 0.24
CA ALA A 238 9.01 -11.74 1.58
C ALA A 238 8.47 -10.54 2.37
N GLU A 239 8.38 -9.37 1.72
CA GLU A 239 7.90 -8.14 2.35
C GLU A 239 6.38 -8.15 2.58
N LEU A 240 5.60 -8.81 1.71
CA LEU A 240 4.16 -9.07 1.90
C LEU A 240 3.92 -9.99 3.09
N ILE A 241 4.58 -11.15 3.14
CA ILE A 241 4.46 -12.13 4.24
C ILE A 241 4.82 -11.47 5.57
N LYS A 242 5.97 -10.80 5.62
CA LYS A 242 6.45 -10.10 6.81
C LYS A 242 5.42 -9.11 7.37
N ARG A 243 4.76 -8.35 6.50
CA ARG A 243 3.75 -7.34 6.92
C ARG A 243 2.39 -7.96 7.21
N LYS A 244 2.01 -9.01 6.48
CA LYS A 244 0.77 -9.76 6.70
C LYS A 244 0.72 -10.33 8.12
N ASN A 245 1.86 -10.77 8.65
CA ASN A 245 1.95 -11.34 10.00
C ASN A 245 1.29 -10.48 11.09
N ALA A 246 1.39 -9.14 11.02
CA ALA A 246 0.77 -8.27 12.01
C ALA A 246 -0.77 -8.39 12.02
N TYR A 247 -1.38 -8.59 10.84
CA TYR A 247 -2.81 -8.80 10.70
C TYR A 247 -3.20 -10.22 11.06
N ASP A 248 -2.40 -11.23 10.66
CA ASP A 248 -2.64 -12.63 10.99
C ASP A 248 -2.63 -12.86 12.51
N GLU A 249 -1.69 -12.27 13.25
CA GLU A 249 -1.62 -12.36 14.71
C GLU A 249 -2.85 -11.74 15.41
N LEU A 250 -3.37 -10.63 14.87
CA LEU A 250 -4.58 -10.04 15.42
C LEU A 250 -5.81 -10.86 15.01
N ASN A 251 -5.85 -11.37 13.78
CA ASN A 251 -6.96 -12.18 13.28
C ASN A 251 -7.07 -13.46 14.11
N LYS A 252 -5.97 -14.16 14.41
CA LYS A 252 -5.96 -15.34 15.29
C LYS A 252 -6.70 -15.15 16.62
N LYS A 253 -6.65 -13.94 17.20
CA LYS A 253 -7.32 -13.62 18.48
C LYS A 253 -8.83 -13.47 18.34
N TYR A 254 -9.30 -12.87 17.24
CA TYR A 254 -10.71 -12.48 17.07
C TYR A 254 -11.47 -13.27 16.01
N GLN A 255 -10.79 -14.06 15.18
CA GLN A 255 -11.35 -14.76 14.00
C GLN A 255 -12.57 -15.61 14.35
N PHE A 256 -12.57 -16.21 15.55
CA PHE A 256 -13.66 -17.05 16.01
C PHE A 256 -15.00 -16.33 16.15
N LEU A 257 -15.01 -15.00 16.33
CA LEU A 257 -16.24 -14.20 16.36
C LEU A 257 -16.90 -14.12 14.99
N PHE A 258 -16.12 -14.19 13.91
CA PHE A 258 -16.61 -14.12 12.52
C PHE A 258 -17.08 -15.48 12.03
N CYS A 259 -16.37 -16.56 12.38
CA CYS A 259 -16.76 -17.93 12.04
C CYS A 259 -17.52 -18.61 13.18
N ILE A 260 -18.13 -17.85 14.09
CA ILE A 260 -18.73 -18.40 15.32
C ILE A 260 -19.82 -19.44 15.03
N THR A 261 -20.50 -19.31 13.89
CA THR A 261 -21.51 -20.27 13.42
C THR A 261 -20.95 -21.51 12.73
N GLU A 262 -19.69 -21.45 12.28
CA GLU A 262 -19.02 -22.50 11.51
C GLU A 262 -18.23 -23.46 12.41
N ILE A 263 -17.86 -23.01 13.61
CA ILE A 263 -17.12 -23.79 14.60
C ILE A 263 -18.04 -24.42 15.67
N THR A 264 -17.52 -25.40 16.37
CA THR A 264 -18.21 -26.11 17.47
C THR A 264 -18.30 -25.26 18.74
N THR A 265 -19.22 -25.60 19.65
CA THR A 265 -19.34 -24.89 20.94
C THR A 265 -18.10 -25.06 21.83
N VAL A 266 -17.39 -26.19 21.70
CA VAL A 266 -16.12 -26.45 22.39
C VAL A 266 -15.05 -25.48 21.89
N GLU A 267 -14.87 -25.38 20.57
CA GLU A 267 -13.90 -24.46 19.97
C GLU A 267 -14.22 -22.98 20.27
N VAL A 268 -15.50 -22.59 20.28
CA VAL A 268 -15.89 -21.23 20.71
C VAL A 268 -15.41 -20.97 22.13
N ARG A 269 -15.66 -21.91 23.05
CA ARG A 269 -15.32 -21.75 24.47
C ARG A 269 -13.81 -21.67 24.66
N GLU A 270 -13.04 -22.50 23.97
CA GLU A 270 -11.57 -22.47 24.02
C GLU A 270 -11.01 -21.14 23.49
N LYS A 271 -11.42 -20.71 22.28
CA LYS A 271 -10.92 -19.48 21.68
C LYS A 271 -11.36 -18.23 22.47
N ALA A 272 -12.58 -18.21 22.97
CA ALA A 272 -13.06 -17.14 23.85
C ALA A 272 -12.32 -17.11 25.19
N ALA A 273 -11.97 -18.28 25.76
CA ALA A 273 -11.18 -18.34 27.00
C ALA A 273 -9.77 -17.79 26.79
N VAL A 274 -9.12 -18.09 25.66
CA VAL A 274 -7.82 -17.50 25.31
C VAL A 274 -7.93 -15.97 25.22
N LEU A 275 -8.95 -15.45 24.54
CA LEU A 275 -9.16 -14.00 24.43
C LEU A 275 -9.42 -13.35 25.80
N GLN A 276 -10.22 -13.99 26.65
CA GLN A 276 -10.52 -13.56 28.02
C GLN A 276 -9.26 -13.50 28.88
N GLN A 277 -8.36 -14.47 28.76
CA GLN A 277 -7.09 -14.47 29.50
C GLN A 277 -6.17 -13.32 29.08
N ILE A 278 -6.19 -12.95 27.80
CA ILE A 278 -5.42 -11.81 27.29
C ILE A 278 -5.97 -10.49 27.83
N TYR A 279 -7.31 -10.33 27.85
CA TYR A 279 -7.99 -9.10 28.25
C TYR A 279 -8.84 -9.29 29.52
N LYS A 280 -8.22 -9.82 30.57
CA LYS A 280 -8.90 -10.21 31.84
C LYS A 280 -9.62 -9.06 32.56
N ASP A 281 -9.17 -7.83 32.35
CA ASP A 281 -9.70 -6.62 33.00
C ASP A 281 -10.90 -6.05 32.22
N ASP A 282 -11.01 -6.38 30.92
CA ASP A 282 -12.11 -5.93 30.05
C ASP A 282 -13.18 -7.03 29.84
N LEU A 283 -12.77 -8.30 29.85
CA LEU A 283 -13.61 -9.46 29.57
C LEU A 283 -13.79 -10.31 30.84
N GLY A 284 -15.04 -10.39 31.32
CA GLY A 284 -15.37 -11.17 32.51
C GLY A 284 -15.28 -12.67 32.29
N LYS A 285 -15.21 -13.43 33.40
CA LYS A 285 -15.09 -14.90 33.40
C LYS A 285 -16.23 -15.62 32.67
N THR A 286 -17.38 -14.98 32.52
CA THR A 286 -18.55 -15.53 31.82
C THR A 286 -18.50 -15.35 30.30
N PHE A 287 -17.53 -14.60 29.76
CA PHE A 287 -17.40 -14.32 28.32
C PHE A 287 -17.44 -15.58 27.44
N PRO A 288 -16.75 -16.70 27.77
CA PRO A 288 -16.83 -17.90 26.95
C PRO A 288 -18.24 -18.49 26.86
N ASN A 289 -19.03 -18.43 27.94
CA ASN A 289 -20.42 -18.88 27.95
C ASN A 289 -21.32 -17.91 27.18
N GLU A 290 -21.07 -16.61 27.30
CA GLU A 290 -21.76 -15.58 26.53
C GLU A 290 -21.56 -15.77 25.02
N CYS A 291 -20.33 -16.06 24.56
CA CYS A 291 -20.05 -16.37 23.15
C CYS A 291 -20.83 -17.59 22.64
N VAL A 292 -20.97 -18.64 23.47
CA VAL A 292 -21.77 -19.82 23.11
C VAL A 292 -23.25 -19.48 22.97
N HIS A 293 -23.78 -18.63 23.87
CA HIS A 293 -25.16 -18.15 23.76
C HIS A 293 -25.34 -17.26 22.52
N PHE A 294 -24.41 -16.34 22.27
CA PHE A 294 -24.40 -15.49 21.09
C PHE A 294 -24.39 -16.32 19.80
N ARG A 295 -23.55 -17.36 19.71
CA ARG A 295 -23.57 -18.32 18.60
C ARG A 295 -24.95 -18.92 18.37
N ALA A 296 -25.61 -19.37 19.43
CA ALA A 296 -26.95 -19.96 19.33
C ALA A 296 -27.98 -18.95 18.80
N HIS A 297 -27.88 -17.69 19.21
CA HIS A 297 -28.71 -16.59 18.71
C HIS A 297 -28.47 -16.34 17.21
N ILE A 298 -27.21 -16.23 16.77
CA ILE A 298 -26.92 -16.03 15.34
C ILE A 298 -27.39 -17.23 14.48
N LEU A 299 -27.22 -18.45 14.97
CA LEU A 299 -27.75 -19.65 14.30
C LEU A 299 -29.28 -19.68 14.23
N SER A 300 -29.98 -19.18 15.26
CA SER A 300 -31.44 -19.11 15.25
C SER A 300 -31.94 -18.14 14.18
N LEU A 301 -31.26 -16.99 14.00
CA LEU A 301 -31.53 -16.06 12.90
C LEU A 301 -31.36 -16.72 11.53
N LYS A 302 -30.27 -17.48 11.34
CA LYS A 302 -30.00 -18.23 10.10
C LYS A 302 -31.10 -19.26 9.81
N LYS A 303 -31.54 -20.00 10.83
CA LYS A 303 -32.66 -20.96 10.71
C LYS A 303 -33.98 -20.27 10.35
N MET A 304 -34.23 -19.09 10.91
CA MET A 304 -35.39 -18.26 10.59
C MET A 304 -35.29 -17.53 9.24
N LYS A 305 -34.23 -17.77 8.44
CA LYS A 305 -33.93 -17.06 7.18
C LYS A 305 -33.90 -15.53 7.33
N LYS A 306 -33.59 -15.04 8.53
CA LYS A 306 -33.38 -13.61 8.77
C LYS A 306 -31.98 -13.22 8.28
N ILE A 307 -31.81 -11.93 8.01
CA ILE A 307 -30.51 -11.37 7.64
C ILE A 307 -29.52 -11.63 8.78
N VAL A 308 -28.42 -12.31 8.46
CA VAL A 308 -27.36 -12.62 9.42
C VAL A 308 -26.27 -11.57 9.27
N PRO A 309 -25.83 -10.92 10.37
CA PRO A 309 -24.70 -10.00 10.33
C PRO A 309 -23.43 -10.68 9.80
N GLY A 310 -22.79 -10.10 8.77
CA GLY A 310 -21.65 -10.71 8.08
C GLY A 310 -20.29 -10.17 8.52
N THR A 311 -20.22 -8.92 8.99
CA THR A 311 -18.98 -8.27 9.45
C THR A 311 -19.00 -8.00 10.96
N ALA A 312 -17.83 -7.70 11.54
CA ALA A 312 -17.74 -7.27 12.95
C ALA A 312 -18.57 -6.00 13.21
N GLN A 313 -18.64 -5.09 12.23
CA GLN A 313 -19.47 -3.89 12.32
C GLN A 313 -20.96 -4.23 12.30
N ASP A 314 -21.39 -5.17 11.45
CA ASP A 314 -22.78 -5.62 11.42
C ASP A 314 -23.16 -6.32 12.72
N LEU A 315 -22.27 -7.15 13.28
CA LEU A 315 -22.49 -7.84 14.55
C LEU A 315 -22.66 -6.83 15.70
N LEU A 316 -21.80 -5.82 15.77
CA LEU A 316 -21.90 -4.77 16.78
C LEU A 316 -23.19 -3.94 16.58
N THR A 317 -23.51 -3.60 15.34
CA THR A 317 -24.74 -2.85 15.00
C THR A 317 -25.98 -3.65 15.38
N PHE A 318 -25.97 -4.96 15.13
CA PHE A 318 -27.04 -5.87 15.52
C PHE A 318 -27.27 -5.86 17.04
N ILE A 319 -26.21 -5.94 17.85
CA ILE A 319 -26.31 -5.89 19.32
C ILE A 319 -26.93 -4.55 19.76
N LYS A 320 -26.48 -3.43 19.20
CA LYS A 320 -26.94 -2.09 19.61
C LYS A 320 -28.37 -1.79 19.18
N VAL A 321 -28.71 -2.03 17.90
CA VAL A 321 -30.04 -1.72 17.36
C VAL A 321 -31.15 -2.55 18.03
N ASN A 322 -30.83 -3.78 18.44
CA ASN A 322 -31.78 -4.66 19.12
C ASN A 322 -31.72 -4.55 20.66
N ASN A 323 -31.00 -3.57 21.21
CA ASN A 323 -30.83 -3.36 22.66
C ASN A 323 -30.35 -4.61 23.42
N LEU A 324 -29.43 -5.37 22.82
CA LEU A 324 -28.92 -6.65 23.37
C LEU A 324 -27.64 -6.47 24.20
N ILE A 325 -27.27 -5.25 24.57
CA ILE A 325 -26.02 -4.95 25.29
C ILE A 325 -26.00 -5.63 26.67
N GLU A 326 -27.13 -5.64 27.38
CA GLU A 326 -27.24 -6.32 28.68
C GLU A 326 -27.10 -7.84 28.55
N LEU A 327 -27.50 -8.39 27.40
CA LEU A 327 -27.43 -9.83 27.13
C LEU A 327 -26.04 -10.26 26.64
N TYR A 328 -25.35 -9.38 25.92
CA TYR A 328 -24.04 -9.63 25.31
C TYR A 328 -23.01 -8.52 25.61
N PRO A 329 -22.76 -8.16 26.88
CA PRO A 329 -21.90 -7.05 27.23
C PRO A 329 -20.43 -7.29 26.86
N TYR A 330 -19.93 -8.51 27.04
CA TYR A 330 -18.53 -8.84 26.75
C TYR A 330 -18.28 -9.09 25.26
N VAL A 331 -19.26 -9.60 24.52
CA VAL A 331 -19.21 -9.67 23.05
C VAL A 331 -19.22 -8.25 22.45
N ASP A 332 -20.02 -7.32 22.98
CA ASP A 332 -19.98 -5.91 22.60
C ASP A 332 -18.58 -5.30 22.85
N ILE A 333 -18.01 -5.51 24.05
CA ILE A 333 -16.66 -5.05 24.39
C ILE A 333 -15.63 -5.62 23.40
N ALA A 334 -15.63 -6.94 23.17
CA ALA A 334 -14.67 -7.60 22.29
C ALA A 334 -14.77 -7.08 20.84
N LEU A 335 -16.00 -6.88 20.33
CA LEU A 335 -16.23 -6.31 19.00
C LEU A 335 -15.77 -4.85 18.92
N ARG A 336 -16.00 -4.05 19.97
CA ARG A 336 -15.48 -2.67 20.04
C ARG A 336 -13.96 -2.64 20.07
N MET A 337 -13.30 -3.48 20.87
CA MET A 337 -11.83 -3.55 20.90
C MET A 337 -11.25 -3.87 19.51
N LEU A 338 -11.87 -4.81 18.80
CA LEU A 338 -11.51 -5.15 17.43
C LEU A 338 -11.71 -3.97 16.47
N LEU A 339 -12.89 -3.34 16.47
CA LEU A 339 -13.22 -2.23 15.56
C LEU A 339 -12.42 -0.95 15.88
N CYS A 340 -12.03 -0.76 17.13
CA CYS A 340 -11.13 0.31 17.56
C CYS A 340 -9.65 0.01 17.23
N THR A 341 -9.33 -1.16 16.69
CA THR A 341 -7.98 -1.47 16.21
C THR A 341 -7.87 -1.09 14.73
N PRO A 342 -7.20 0.03 14.38
CA PRO A 342 -7.21 0.55 13.02
C PRO A 342 -6.40 -0.33 12.07
N THR A 343 -7.05 -0.87 11.05
CA THR A 343 -6.41 -1.59 9.92
C THR A 343 -5.98 -0.63 8.80
N SER A 344 -6.61 0.54 8.76
CA SER A 344 -6.30 1.68 7.91
C SER A 344 -6.34 2.94 8.76
N ASN A 345 -5.24 3.68 8.80
CA ASN A 345 -5.14 4.97 9.50
C ASN A 345 -5.27 6.16 8.53
N CYS A 346 -5.71 5.92 7.28
CA CYS A 346 -5.65 6.92 6.21
C CYS A 346 -6.42 8.21 6.55
N SER A 347 -7.52 8.11 7.29
CA SER A 347 -8.28 9.28 7.79
C SER A 347 -7.52 10.04 8.88
N ALA A 348 -6.81 9.34 9.77
CA ALA A 348 -5.94 9.97 10.77
C ALA A 348 -4.72 10.64 10.10
N GLU A 349 -4.13 10.03 9.07
CA GLU A 349 -3.02 10.62 8.30
C GLU A 349 -3.43 11.88 7.53
N ARG A 350 -4.68 11.93 7.02
CA ARG A 350 -5.27 13.16 6.45
C ARG A 350 -5.36 14.28 7.50
N SER A 351 -5.70 13.93 8.74
CA SER A 351 -5.77 14.88 9.86
C SER A 351 -4.39 15.46 10.22
N PHE A 352 -3.35 14.62 10.30
CA PHE A 352 -1.97 15.11 10.48
C PHE A 352 -1.47 15.95 9.28
N SER A 353 -1.92 15.62 8.08
CA SER A 353 -1.63 16.43 6.87
C SER A 353 -2.33 17.78 6.87
N ALA A 354 -3.51 17.88 7.50
CA ALA A 354 -4.17 19.16 7.77
C ALA A 354 -3.36 19.99 8.78
N LEU A 355 -2.87 19.37 9.85
CA LEU A 355 -2.04 20.04 10.85
C LEU A 355 -0.80 20.70 10.24
N LYS A 356 -0.11 20.03 9.30
CA LYS A 356 1.05 20.61 8.59
C LYS A 356 0.68 21.84 7.74
N ARG A 357 -0.55 21.91 7.24
CA ARG A 357 -1.06 23.06 6.46
C ARG A 357 -1.47 24.22 7.37
N VAL A 358 -2.09 23.90 8.51
CA VAL A 358 -2.57 24.88 9.51
C VAL A 358 -1.40 25.45 10.33
N ASN A 359 -0.46 24.61 10.76
CA ASN A 359 0.74 24.96 11.52
C ASN A 359 1.95 25.02 10.59
N ASN A 360 2.14 26.18 9.97
CA ASN A 360 3.29 26.46 9.11
C ASN A 360 4.21 27.50 9.77
N TYR A 361 5.37 27.74 9.16
CA TYR A 361 6.39 28.63 9.74
C TYR A 361 5.89 30.07 10.01
N LEU A 362 4.87 30.54 9.27
CA LEU A 362 4.24 31.86 9.46
C LEU A 362 3.26 31.88 10.65
N ARG A 363 2.90 30.72 11.19
CA ARG A 363 1.95 30.53 12.29
C ARG A 363 2.56 29.78 13.47
N SER A 364 3.89 29.81 13.59
CA SER A 364 4.64 29.07 14.61
C SER A 364 4.32 29.48 16.05
N THR A 365 3.75 30.66 16.26
CA THR A 365 3.34 31.20 17.57
C THR A 365 1.87 30.93 17.91
N ILE A 366 1.16 30.12 17.12
CA ILE A 366 -0.24 29.82 17.38
C ILE A 366 -0.41 29.00 18.68
N GLY A 367 -1.32 29.45 19.56
CA GLY A 367 -1.67 28.71 20.78
C GLY A 367 -2.36 27.37 20.46
N ILE A 368 -2.20 26.39 21.36
CA ILE A 368 -2.70 25.02 21.18
C ILE A 368 -4.22 24.98 20.95
N GLU A 369 -5.00 25.77 21.69
CA GLU A 369 -6.45 25.83 21.52
C GLU A 369 -6.84 26.28 20.11
N ARG A 370 -6.31 27.43 19.67
CA ARG A 370 -6.59 27.96 18.33
C ARG A 370 -6.11 27.01 17.24
N LEU A 371 -4.98 26.34 17.45
CA LEU A 371 -4.48 25.31 16.54
C LEU A 371 -5.46 24.16 16.39
N ASN A 372 -5.96 23.63 17.51
CA ASN A 372 -6.90 22.51 17.52
C ASN A 372 -8.23 22.90 16.84
N SER A 373 -8.78 24.08 17.13
CA SER A 373 -10.00 24.57 16.48
C SER A 373 -9.81 24.72 14.97
N LEU A 374 -8.71 25.34 14.51
CA LEU A 374 -8.44 25.48 13.07
C LEU A 374 -8.16 24.13 12.40
N ALA A 375 -7.52 23.21 13.10
CA ALA A 375 -7.32 21.84 12.59
C ALA A 375 -8.66 21.13 12.41
N MET A 376 -9.58 21.22 13.38
CA MET A 376 -10.92 20.66 13.29
C MET A 376 -11.70 21.23 12.09
N LEU A 377 -11.73 22.56 11.92
CA LEU A 377 -12.38 23.20 10.78
C LEU A 377 -11.78 22.77 9.44
N ASN A 378 -10.46 22.57 9.38
CA ASN A 378 -9.79 22.12 8.15
C ASN A 378 -10.06 20.65 7.84
N ILE A 379 -10.07 19.79 8.86
CA ILE A 379 -10.35 18.35 8.74
C ILE A 379 -11.80 18.16 8.29
N GLU A 380 -12.72 18.84 8.96
CA GLU A 380 -14.16 18.82 8.69
C GLU A 380 -14.58 19.95 7.75
N SER A 381 -13.79 20.20 6.70
CA SER A 381 -14.03 21.34 5.80
C SER A 381 -15.38 21.26 5.08
N LYS A 382 -15.91 20.06 4.86
CA LYS A 382 -17.25 19.88 4.28
C LYS A 382 -18.33 20.46 5.18
N LEU A 383 -18.37 20.01 6.44
CA LEU A 383 -19.27 20.54 7.45
C LEU A 383 -19.05 22.03 7.68
N THR A 384 -17.78 22.47 7.72
CA THR A 384 -17.43 23.89 7.89
C THR A 384 -17.98 24.77 6.76
N ASN A 385 -17.96 24.27 5.52
CA ASN A 385 -18.50 25.00 4.37
C ASN A 385 -20.04 25.00 4.32
N GLU A 386 -20.69 24.07 5.03
CA GLU A 386 -22.15 24.00 5.17
C GLU A 386 -22.68 24.96 6.25
N LEU A 387 -21.81 25.43 7.16
CA LEU A 387 -22.16 26.39 8.20
C LEU A 387 -22.57 27.74 7.59
N GLN A 388 -23.68 28.30 8.07
CA GLN A 388 -24.11 29.65 7.74
C GLN A 388 -23.34 30.65 8.59
N TYR A 389 -22.51 31.49 7.93
CA TYR A 389 -21.66 32.45 8.64
C TYR A 389 -22.47 33.54 9.35
N ASP A 390 -23.60 33.95 8.77
CA ASP A 390 -24.45 35.00 9.33
C ASP A 390 -25.03 34.58 10.69
N ASP A 391 -25.53 33.34 10.78
CA ASP A 391 -26.05 32.77 12.04
C ASP A 391 -24.98 32.73 13.15
N ILE A 392 -23.73 32.40 12.80
CA ILE A 392 -22.61 32.35 13.74
C ILE A 392 -22.21 33.76 14.21
N ILE A 393 -22.21 34.73 13.29
CA ILE A 393 -21.92 36.13 13.62
C ILE A 393 -22.98 36.68 14.57
N ASP A 394 -24.26 36.42 14.27
CA ASP A 394 -25.38 36.84 15.10
C ASP A 394 -25.35 36.18 16.49
N GLU A 395 -25.08 34.87 16.56
CA GLU A 395 -24.94 34.16 17.82
C GLU A 395 -23.77 34.72 18.66
N PHE A 396 -22.62 34.95 18.04
CA PHE A 396 -21.44 35.52 18.72
C PHE A 396 -21.72 36.95 19.22
N ALA A 397 -22.35 37.79 18.39
CA ALA A 397 -22.75 39.14 18.76
C ALA A 397 -23.73 39.13 19.94
N ASN A 398 -24.70 38.21 19.93
CA ASN A 398 -25.66 38.04 21.03
C ASN A 398 -25.01 37.54 22.33
N GLN A 399 -23.99 36.69 22.26
CA GLN A 399 -23.23 36.25 23.44
C GLN A 399 -22.38 37.39 24.05
N GLN A 400 -21.81 38.27 23.21
CA GLN A 400 -21.08 39.47 23.65
C GLN A 400 -22.03 40.51 24.25
N ALA A 401 -23.23 40.69 23.68
CA ALA A 401 -24.24 41.60 24.19
C ALA A 401 -24.74 41.22 25.60
N ARG A 402 -24.75 39.93 25.93
CA ARG A 402 -25.11 39.43 27.28
C ARG A 402 -24.00 39.54 28.33
N LYS A 403 -22.78 39.98 27.97
CA LYS A 403 -21.69 40.27 28.93
C LYS A 403 -21.73 41.66 29.56
N LYS A 404 -22.86 42.37 29.44
CA LYS A 404 -23.18 43.52 30.29
C LYS A 404 -24.51 43.29 31.01
N LEU A 405 -24.40 42.77 32.24
CA LEU A 405 -25.04 43.30 33.45
C LEU A 405 -24.37 42.65 34.67
#